data_AF-A0A6A2EY19-F1
#
_entry.id   AF-A0A6A2EY19-F1
#
_cell.length_a   1.000
_cell.length_b   1.000
_cell.length_c   1.000
_cell.angle_alpha   90.00
_cell.angle_beta   90.00
_cell.angle_gamma   90.00
#
_symmetry.space_group_name_H-M   'P 1'
#
loop_
_entity.id
_entity.type
_entity.pdbx_description
1 polymer ?
#
loop_
_entity_poly.entity_id
_entity_poly.type
_entity_poly.pdbx_seq_one_letter_code
_entity_poly.pdbx_strand_id
1 'polypeptide(L)'
;MSINEIMLAVFLINLPFGYIRGNAARFSRKWIMAIHIPVPFIFLIRIFSGLNWTIIPLLVLSDIAGQIAGEKLRKYNFQRPNNK
;
A
#
# COMPACT_ATOMS: atom_id res chain seq x y z
N MET A 1 15.98 -6.69 11.86
CA MET A 1 15.08 -5.68 11.29
C MET A 1 14.39 -4.93 12.42
N SER A 2 14.61 -3.63 12.50
CA SER A 2 13.87 -2.68 13.32
C SER A 2 12.44 -2.52 12.81
N ILE A 3 11.53 -2.15 13.70
CA ILE A 3 10.12 -1.90 13.38
C ILE A 3 9.96 -0.83 12.30
N ASN A 4 10.83 0.18 12.30
CA ASN A 4 10.81 1.27 11.33
C ASN A 4 11.14 0.78 9.90
N GLU A 5 12.07 -0.15 9.76
CA GLU A 5 12.45 -0.74 8.47
C GLU A 5 11.28 -1.54 7.88
N ILE A 6 10.56 -2.27 8.73
CA ILE A 6 9.39 -3.05 8.33
C ILE A 6 8.24 -2.12 7.93
N MET A 7 7.97 -1.07 8.71
CA MET A 7 6.95 -0.08 8.36
C MET A 7 7.25 0.62 7.04
N LEU A 8 8.52 0.99 6.82
CA LEU A 8 8.96 1.59 5.56
C LEU A 8 8.77 0.62 4.39
N ALA A 9 9.15 -0.65 4.55
CA ALA A 9 8.94 -1.67 3.54
C ALA A 9 7.44 -1.85 3.22
N VAL A 10 6.59 -1.95 4.23
CA VAL A 10 5.13 -2.06 4.08
C VAL A 10 4.55 -0.84 3.37
N PHE A 11 5.00 0.36 3.72
CA PHE A 11 4.60 1.59 3.06
C PHE A 11 5.00 1.62 1.57
N LEU A 12 6.26 1.29 1.27
CA LEU A 12 6.80 1.29 -0.10
C LEU A 12 6.13 0.24 -0.98
N ILE A 13 5.87 -0.95 -0.43
CA ILE A 13 5.13 -2.02 -1.13
C ILE A 13 3.71 -1.56 -1.45
N ASN A 14 3.06 -0.84 -0.53
CA ASN A 14 1.68 -0.36 -0.71
C ASN A 14 1.53 0.83 -1.66
N LEU A 15 2.60 1.58 -1.89
CA LEU A 15 2.59 2.73 -2.78
C LEU A 15 2.13 2.40 -4.22
N PRO A 16 2.68 1.38 -4.93
CA PRO A 16 2.21 0.98 -6.26
C PRO A 16 0.77 0.43 -6.23
N PHE A 17 0.38 -0.31 -5.19
CA PHE A 17 -0.99 -0.80 -5.07
C PHE A 17 -2.01 0.33 -4.90
N GLY A 18 -1.68 1.36 -4.11
CA GLY A 18 -2.48 2.59 -4.01
C GLY A 18 -2.61 3.32 -5.34
N TYR A 19 -1.53 3.39 -6.11
CA TYR A 19 -1.52 3.99 -7.45
C TYR A 19 -2.45 3.23 -8.42
N ILE A 20 -2.34 1.90 -8.46
CA ILE A 20 -3.16 1.02 -9.32
C ILE A 20 -4.63 1.08 -8.88
N ARG A 21 -4.90 0.98 -7.58
CA ARG A 21 -6.26 1.05 -6.99
C ARG A 21 -6.94 2.35 -7.39
N GLY A 22 -6.22 3.46 -7.38
CA GLY A 22 -6.73 4.77 -7.78
C GLY A 22 -7.11 4.89 -9.26
N ASN A 23 -6.59 4.02 -10.14
CA ASN A 23 -6.88 3.97 -11.58
C ASN A 23 -7.94 2.92 -11.93
N ALA A 24 -8.12 1.91 -11.09
CA ALA A 24 -9.09 0.85 -11.32
C ALA A 24 -10.52 1.31 -10.98
N ALA A 25 -11.50 0.91 -11.81
CA ALA A 25 -12.91 1.11 -11.48
C ALA A 25 -13.24 0.37 -10.17
N ARG A 26 -14.00 1.02 -9.28
CA ARG A 26 -14.44 0.41 -8.01
C ARG A 26 -15.15 -0.92 -8.31
N PHE A 27 -14.88 -1.94 -7.51
CA PHE A 27 -15.39 -3.31 -7.69
C PHE A 27 -14.93 -4.05 -8.97
N SER A 28 -14.02 -3.49 -9.75
CA SER A 28 -13.38 -4.26 -10.83
C SER A 28 -12.42 -5.30 -10.26
N ARG A 29 -12.15 -6.37 -11.02
CA ARG A 29 -11.14 -7.38 -10.67
C ARG A 29 -9.79 -6.75 -10.31
N LYS A 30 -9.35 -5.73 -11.05
CA LYS A 30 -8.12 -4.98 -10.77
C LYS A 30 -8.15 -4.24 -9.42
N TRP A 31 -9.29 -3.62 -9.08
CA TRP A 31 -9.46 -2.91 -7.81
C TRP A 31 -9.44 -3.88 -6.62
N ILE A 32 -10.12 -5.03 -6.75
CA ILE A 32 -10.15 -6.07 -5.73
C ILE A 32 -8.73 -6.62 -5.51
N MET A 33 -8.02 -6.96 -6.60
CA MET A 33 -6.63 -7.44 -6.53
C MET A 33 -5.70 -6.40 -5.87
N ALA A 34 -5.85 -5.13 -6.21
CA ALA A 34 -5.03 -4.07 -5.63
C ALA A 34 -5.21 -3.91 -4.11
N ILE A 35 -6.35 -4.34 -3.54
CA ILE A 35 -6.61 -4.32 -2.10
C ILE A 35 -6.22 -5.65 -1.44
N HIS A 36 -6.47 -6.77 -2.11
CA HIS A 36 -6.28 -8.10 -1.51
C HIS A 36 -4.87 -8.65 -1.68
N ILE A 37 -4.04 -8.17 -2.62
CA ILE A 37 -2.65 -8.61 -2.74
C ILE A 37 -1.72 -8.02 -1.66
N PRO A 38 -1.85 -6.74 -1.26
CA PRO A 38 -1.03 -6.18 -0.18
C PRO A 38 -1.21 -6.89 1.16
N VAL A 39 -2.44 -7.30 1.49
CA VAL A 39 -2.78 -7.89 2.80
C VAL A 39 -2.01 -9.20 3.07
N PRO A 40 -1.99 -10.21 2.18
CA PRO A 40 -1.11 -11.38 2.25
C PRO A 40 0.37 -11.01 2.34
N PHE A 41 0.80 -9.97 1.62
CA PHE A 41 2.20 -9.55 1.62
C PHE A 41 2.63 -9.04 3.00
N ILE A 42 1.80 -8.20 3.64
CA ILE A 42 2.01 -7.73 5.02
C ILE A 42 1.96 -8.89 6.00
N PHE A 43 1.02 -9.82 5.81
CA PHE A 43 0.91 -11.00 6.65
C PHE A 43 2.18 -11.86 6.60
N LEU A 44 2.74 -12.07 5.39
CA LEU A 44 4.00 -12.79 5.21
C LEU A 44 5.16 -12.04 5.87
N ILE A 45 5.31 -10.73 5.63
CA ILE A 45 6.33 -9.89 6.28
C ILE A 45 6.25 -10.02 7.80
N ARG A 46 5.04 -10.01 8.36
CA ARG A 46 4.79 -10.13 9.80
C ARG A 46 5.25 -11.50 10.34
N ILE A 47 4.98 -12.59 9.63
CA ILE A 47 5.41 -13.94 10.02
C ILE A 47 6.94 -14.05 9.96
N PHE A 48 7.56 -13.66 8.84
CA PHE A 48 9.01 -13.77 8.66
C PHE A 48 9.79 -12.84 9.60
N SER A 49 9.20 -11.72 10.02
CA SER A 49 9.83 -10.79 10.96
C SER A 49 9.63 -11.17 12.43
N GLY A 50 8.87 -12.22 12.74
CA GLY A 50 8.62 -12.68 14.12
C GLY A 50 7.87 -11.66 14.99
N LEU A 51 7.07 -10.77 14.39
CA LEU A 51 6.46 -9.65 15.11
C LEU A 51 5.25 -10.08 15.95
N ASN A 52 5.19 -9.53 17.15
CA ASN A 52 4.05 -9.67 18.05
C ASN A 52 2.76 -9.08 17.46
N TRP A 53 1.62 -9.56 17.95
CA TRP A 53 0.30 -9.10 17.50
C TRP A 53 0.04 -7.61 17.81
N THR A 54 0.74 -7.05 18.80
CA THR A 54 0.65 -5.65 19.20
C THR A 54 1.06 -4.67 18.10
N ILE A 55 1.84 -5.10 17.11
CA ILE A 55 2.33 -4.22 16.04
C ILE A 55 1.38 -4.18 14.83
N ILE A 56 0.37 -5.06 14.79
CA ILE A 56 -0.58 -5.14 13.67
C ILE A 56 -1.27 -3.79 13.40
N PRO A 57 -1.78 -3.04 14.39
CA PRO A 57 -2.36 -1.72 14.14
C PRO A 57 -1.38 -0.77 13.44
N LEU A 58 -0.10 -0.83 13.79
CA LEU A 58 0.94 0.02 13.20
C LEU A 58 1.26 -0.37 11.75
N LEU A 59 1.23 -1.67 11.44
CA LEU A 59 1.36 -2.15 10.06
C LEU A 59 0.16 -1.75 9.21
N VAL A 60 -1.05 -1.85 9.75
CA VAL A 60 -2.29 -1.44 9.08
C VAL A 60 -2.27 0.07 8.82
N LEU A 61 -1.81 0.89 9.76
CA LEU A 61 -1.63 2.32 9.54
C LEU A 61 -0.63 2.61 8.41
N SER A 62 0.47 1.86 8.36
CA SER A 62 1.48 1.99 7.29
C SER A 62 0.95 1.57 5.92
N ASP A 63 0.15 0.50 5.88
CA ASP A 63 -0.55 0.00 4.70
C ASP A 63 -1.51 1.06 4.13
N ILE A 64 -2.41 1.57 4.97
CA ILE A 64 -3.38 2.59 4.61
C ILE A 64 -2.65 3.86 4.14
N ALA A 65 -1.59 4.28 4.84
CA ALA A 65 -0.78 5.43 4.45
C ALA A 65 -0.15 5.24 3.06
N GLY A 66 0.42 4.06 2.77
CA GLY A 66 0.98 3.73 1.45
C GLY A 66 -0.09 3.74 0.35
N GLN A 67 -1.25 3.14 0.62
CA GLN A 67 -2.36 3.11 -0.33
C GLN A 67 -2.94 4.50 -0.65
N ILE A 68 -3.02 5.39 0.35
CA ILE A 68 -3.47 6.78 0.17
C ILE A 68 -2.40 7.59 -0.57
N ALA A 69 -1.13 7.46 -0.18
CA ALA A 69 -0.02 8.15 -0.82
C ALA A 69 0.09 7.78 -2.30
N GLY A 70 -0.06 6.49 -2.64
CA GLY A 70 -0.07 6.00 -4.01
C GLY A 70 -1.21 6.60 -4.84
N GLU A 71 -2.41 6.67 -4.27
CA GLU A 71 -3.56 7.31 -4.93
C GLU A 71 -3.32 8.82 -5.16
N LYS A 72 -2.74 9.51 -4.17
CA LYS A 72 -2.43 10.95 -4.25
C LYS A 72 -1.36 11.24 -5.30
N LEU A 73 -0.31 10.41 -5.38
CA LEU A 73 0.73 10.50 -6.40
C LEU A 73 0.13 10.41 -7.81
N ARG A 74 -0.84 9.50 -8.01
CA ARG A 74 -1.58 9.43 -9.27
C ARG A 74 -2.36 10.71 -9.57
N LYS A 75 -3.11 11.23 -8.58
CA LYS A 75 -3.88 12.48 -8.76
C LYS A 75 -2.96 13.63 -9.18
N TYR A 76 -1.78 13.75 -8.58
CA TYR A 76 -0.78 14.73 -8.95
C TYR A 76 -0.27 14.52 -10.39
N ASN A 77 0.04 13.28 -10.79
CA ASN A 77 0.47 12.98 -12.16
C ASN A 77 -0.63 13.21 -13.22
N PHE A 78 -1.90 13.01 -12.85
CA PHE A 78 -3.04 13.23 -13.75
C PHE A 78 -3.47 14.70 -13.82
N GLN A 79 -3.22 15.47 -12.75
CA GLN A 79 -3.44 16.93 -12.70
C GLN A 79 -2.35 17.72 -13.41
N ARG A 80 -1.19 17.13 -13.71
CA ARG A 80 -0.29 17.70 -14.70
C ARG A 80 -1.04 17.66 -16.04
N PRO A 81 -1.50 18.81 -16.59
CA PRO A 81 -1.97 18.84 -17.96
C PRO A 81 -0.82 18.30 -18.79
N ASN A 82 -1.14 17.40 -19.71
CA ASN A 82 -0.19 16.84 -20.65
C ASN A 82 0.34 18.00 -21.50
N ASN A 83 1.35 18.74 -20.99
CA ASN A 83 2.06 19.77 -21.72
C ASN A 83 3.06 19.02 -22.60
N LYS A 84 2.53 18.43 -23.66
CA LYS A 84 3.25 17.92 -24.82
C LYS A 84 2.74 18.69 -26.01
#